data_AF-A0A7K1ETY1-F1
#
_entry.id   AF-A0A7K1ETY1-F1
#
_cell.length_a   1.000
_cell.length_b   1.000
_cell.length_c   1.000
_cell.angle_alpha   90.00
_cell.angle_beta   90.00
_cell.angle_gamma   90.00
#
_symmetry.space_group_name_H-M   'P 1'
#
loop_
_entity.id
_entity.type
_entity.pdbx_description
1 polymer ?
#
loop_
_entity_poly.entity_id
_entity_poly.type
_entity_poly.pdbx_seq_one_letter_code
_entity_poly.pdbx_strand_id
1 'polypeptide(L)' 'MGTVILIRHARSTANAANVLAGQSPGIRLDPTGIEQSKTLADTLGALPIDRVFVSPLERCI' A
#
# COMPACT_ATOMS: atom_id res chain seq x y z
N MET A 1 -3.18 -24.26 -9.75
CA MET A 1 -2.31 -23.12 -10.12
C MET A 1 -2.70 -21.96 -9.23
N GLY A 2 -1.74 -21.23 -8.63
CA GLY A 2 -2.04 -20.05 -7.81
C GLY A 2 -1.56 -18.77 -8.51
N THR A 3 -2.27 -17.67 -8.31
CA THR A 3 -1.87 -16.33 -8.79
C THR A 3 -1.37 -15.53 -7.61
N VAL A 4 -0.21 -14.88 -7.75
CA VAL A 4 0.31 -13.93 -6.76
C VAL A 4 0.24 -12.54 -7.34
N ILE A 5 -0.44 -11.63 -6.62
CA ILE A 5 -0.53 -10.21 -6.98
C ILE A 5 0.45 -9.44 -6.10
N LEU A 6 1.42 -8.76 -6.72
CA LEU A 6 2.40 -7.95 -6.02
C LEU A 6 2.02 -6.48 -6.11
N ILE A 7 1.92 -5.84 -4.95
CA ILE A 7 1.41 -4.48 -4.83
C ILE A 7 2.43 -3.66 -4.05
N ARG A 8 2.80 -2.50 -4.60
CA ARG A 8 3.57 -1.49 -3.87
C ARG A 8 2.61 -0.67 -3.00
N HIS A 9 3.03 -0.29 -1.80
CA HIS A 9 2.26 0.65 -0.98
C HIS A 9 1.95 1.94 -1.76
N ALA A 10 0.80 2.54 -1.46
CA ALA A 10 0.40 3.80 -2.07
C ALA A 10 1.32 4.96 -1.67
N ARG A 11 1.15 6.13 -2.30
CA ARG A 11 2.00 7.30 -2.05
C ARG A 11 2.02 7.66 -0.55
N SER A 12 3.21 7.72 0.02
CA SER A 12 3.42 8.17 1.40
C SER A 12 3.82 9.64 1.51
N THR A 13 3.78 10.19 2.72
CA THR A 13 4.32 11.54 3.02
C THR A 13 5.78 11.69 2.60
N ALA A 14 6.60 10.65 2.79
CA ALA A 14 7.99 10.63 2.34
C ALA A 14 8.12 10.58 0.81
N ASN A 15 7.24 9.86 0.11
CA ASN A 15 7.22 9.88 -1.35
C ASN A 15 6.85 11.28 -1.87
N ALA A 16 5.87 11.93 -1.25
CA ALA A 16 5.47 13.29 -1.61
C ALA A 16 6.61 14.31 -1.38
N ALA A 17 7.40 14.12 -0.32
CA ALA A 17 8.54 14.97 0.01
C ALA A 17 9.85 14.61 -0.71
N ASN A 18 9.86 13.58 -1.58
CA ASN A 18 11.07 13.03 -2.21
C ASN A 18 12.16 12.62 -1.20
N VAL A 19 11.75 12.10 -0.04
CA VAL A 19 12.63 11.63 1.02
C VAL A 19 12.73 10.11 0.99
N LEU A 20 13.96 9.58 1.12
CA LEU A 20 14.19 8.14 1.27
C LEU A 20 13.77 7.68 2.68
N ALA A 21 12.64 6.95 2.76
CA ALA A 21 12.06 6.54 4.04
C ALA A 21 12.68 5.28 4.66
N GLY A 22 13.13 4.30 3.86
CA GLY A 22 13.59 3.01 4.38
C GLY A 22 12.60 2.37 5.37
N GLN A 23 13.07 2.10 6.60
CA GLN A 23 12.27 1.58 7.72
C GLN A 23 11.87 2.66 8.75
N SER A 24 12.00 3.94 8.40
CA SER A 24 11.69 5.03 9.32
C SER A 24 10.23 4.98 9.81
N PRO A 25 9.99 5.16 11.13
CA PRO A 25 8.65 5.21 11.69
C PRO A 25 7.95 6.54 11.34
N GLY A 26 6.63 6.60 11.52
CA GLY A 26 5.80 7.79 11.30
C GLY A 26 5.46 8.06 9.83
N ILE A 27 5.90 7.21 8.90
CA ILE A 27 5.65 7.39 7.47
C ILE A 27 4.34 6.72 7.10
N ARG A 28 3.30 7.54 6.92
CA ARG A 28 1.94 7.14 6.53
C ARG A 28 1.62 7.54 5.10
N LEU A 29 0.48 7.08 4.61
CA LEU A 29 -0.07 7.53 3.34
C LEU A 29 -0.39 9.03 3.39
N ASP A 30 -0.15 9.74 2.30
CA ASP A 30 -0.67 11.09 2.12
C ASP A 30 -2.14 11.02 1.63
N PRO A 31 -2.87 12.14 1.52
CA PRO A 31 -4.25 12.12 1.02
C PRO A 31 -4.40 11.46 -0.35
N THR A 32 -3.42 11.62 -1.25
CA THR A 32 -3.42 10.96 -2.56
C THR A 32 -3.27 9.43 -2.42
N GLY A 33 -2.39 8.98 -1.53
CA GLY A 33 -2.16 7.57 -1.25
C GLY A 33 -3.37 6.87 -0.63
N ILE A 34 -4.12 7.59 0.21
CA ILE A 34 -5.38 7.09 0.77
C ILE A 34 -6.38 6.79 -0.36
N GLU A 35 -6.57 7.73 -1.29
CA GLU A 35 -7.49 7.54 -2.42
C GLU A 35 -7.01 6.42 -3.35
N GLN A 36 -5.70 6.34 -3.65
CA GLN A 36 -5.12 5.21 -4.40
C GLN A 36 -5.44 3.85 -3.76
N SER A 37 -5.35 3.77 -2.42
CA SER A 37 -5.62 2.53 -1.69
C SER A 37 -7.09 2.13 -1.74
N LYS A 38 -8.01 3.11 -1.69
CA LYS A 38 -9.45 2.87 -1.84
C LYS A 38 -9.78 2.35 -3.25
N THR A 39 -9.27 3.01 -4.30
CA THR A 39 -9.49 2.56 -5.68
C THR A 39 -8.94 1.15 -5.93
N LEU A 40 -7.81 0.81 -5.31
CA LEU A 40 -7.27 -0.54 -5.37
C LEU A 40 -8.22 -1.55 -4.71
N ALA A 41 -8.78 -1.22 -3.54
CA ALA A 41 -9.75 -2.08 -2.85
C ALA A 41 -11.01 -2.29 -3.69
N ASP A 42 -11.51 -1.26 -4.37
CA ASP A 42 -12.65 -1.39 -5.29
C ASP A 42 -12.33 -2.32 -6.48
N THR A 43 -11.10 -2.29 -6.97
CA THR A 43 -10.67 -3.08 -8.12
C THR A 43 -10.39 -4.54 -7.75
N LEU A 44 -9.64 -4.78 -6.67
CA LEU A 44 -9.22 -6.12 -6.26
C LEU A 44 -10.24 -6.82 -5.35
N GLY A 45 -11.15 -6.08 -4.71
CA GLY A 45 -12.17 -6.63 -3.82
C GLY A 45 -13.15 -7.56 -4.53
N ALA A 46 -13.24 -7.49 -5.86
CA ALA A 46 -14.03 -8.42 -6.68
C ALA A 46 -13.36 -9.80 -6.88
N LEU A 47 -12.07 -9.94 -6.54
CA LEU A 47 -11.32 -11.18 -6.72
C LEU A 47 -11.48 -12.11 -5.50
N PRO A 48 -11.49 -13.44 -5.70
CA PRO A 48 -11.48 -14.40 -4.61
C PRO A 48 -10.07 -14.49 -4.00
N ILE A 49 -9.74 -13.58 -3.07
CA ILE A 49 -8.42 -13.54 -2.41
C ILE A 49 -8.37 -14.54 -1.25
N ASP A 50 -7.56 -15.59 -1.39
CA ASP A 50 -7.38 -16.61 -0.34
C ASP A 50 -6.53 -16.13 0.84
N ARG A 51 -5.49 -15.31 0.58
CA ARG A 51 -4.53 -14.83 1.59
C ARG A 51 -3.97 -13.46 1.26
N VAL A 52 -3.68 -12.68 2.30
CA VAL A 52 -3.02 -11.38 2.21
C VAL A 52 -1.76 -11.40 3.06
N PHE A 53 -0.65 -10.92 2.49
CA PHE A 53 0.63 -10.75 3.18
C PHE A 53 1.05 -9.29 3.08
N VAL A 54 1.54 -8.74 4.20
CA VAL A 54 1.84 -7.32 4.29
C VAL A 54 3.10 -7.09 5.13
N SER A 55 3.88 -6.08 4.75
CA SER A 55 4.99 -5.59 5.56
C SER A 55 4.44 -4.93 6.82
N PRO A 56 5.09 -5.03 7.99
CA PRO A 56 4.62 -4.40 9.23
C PRO A 56 4.83 -2.87 9.28
N LEU A 57 5.11 -2.22 8.14
CA LEU A 57 5.39 -0.78 8.08
C LEU A 57 4.07 -0.01 7.97
N GLU A 58 3.95 1.12 8.66
CA GLU A 58 2.69 1.91 8.74
C GLU A 58 2.10 2.31 7.39
N ARG A 59 2.93 2.57 6.37
CA ARG A 59 2.46 2.88 5.01
C ARG A 59 1.87 1.68 4.26
N CYS A 60 2.02 0.47 4.79
CA CYS A 60 1.52 -0.76 4.20
C CYS A 60 0.27 -1.30 4.91
N ILE A 61 -0.08 -0.78 6.09
CA ILE A 61 -1.24 -1.18 6.92
C ILE A 61 -2.37 -0.18 6.73
#